data_AF-A0A1X7KMZ7-F1
#
_entry.id   AF-A0A1X7KMZ7-F1
#
_cell.length_a   1.000
_cell.length_b   1.000
_cell.length_c   1.000
_cell.angle_alpha   90.00
_cell.angle_beta   90.00
_cell.angle_gamma   90.00
#
_symmetry.space_group_name_H-M   'P 1'
#
loop_
_entity.id
_entity.type
_entity.pdbx_description
1 polymer ?
#
loop_
_entity_poly.entity_id
_entity_poly.type
_entity_poly.pdbx_seq_one_letter_code
_entity_poly.pdbx_strand_id
1 'polypeptide(L)'
;MFTTRLKKISYFLIFVGMLLLLLGLWYTIPRSVESTTPDHVYWTWTAMRIAFPLSGITLIIIGSLNLRMFHLLQEETLQLRKELAALRQQIEDKDGTRHV
;
A
#
# COMPACT_ATOMS: atom_id res chain seq x y z
N MET A 1 16.64 3.15 6.22
CA MET A 1 15.90 4.43 6.15
C MET A 1 14.87 4.47 5.02
N PHE A 2 15.21 3.95 3.82
CA PHE A 2 14.29 3.90 2.65
C PHE A 2 13.04 3.02 2.89
N THR A 3 13.24 1.87 3.51
CA THR A 3 12.22 0.87 3.86
C THR A 3 11.12 1.43 4.78
N THR A 4 11.50 2.23 5.78
CA THR A 4 10.55 2.87 6.71
C THR A 4 9.72 3.97 6.04
N ARG A 5 10.29 4.68 5.06
CA ARG A 5 9.60 5.72 4.29
C ARG A 5 8.56 5.11 3.36
N LEU A 6 8.91 4.04 2.64
CA LEU A 6 7.97 3.30 1.79
C LEU A 6 6.79 2.76 2.59
N LYS A 7 7.04 2.15 3.76
CA LYS A 7 5.97 1.65 4.64
C LYS A 7 5.00 2.78 5.06
N LYS A 8 5.53 3.96 5.42
CA LYS A 8 4.70 5.13 5.75
C LYS A 8 3.88 5.62 4.55
N ILE A 9 4.47 5.66 3.35
CA ILE A 9 3.77 6.03 2.12
C ILE A 9 2.64 5.04 1.81
N SER A 10 2.86 3.75 1.99
CA SER A 10 1.82 2.73 1.79
C SER A 10 0.65 2.89 2.76
N TYR A 11 0.91 3.16 4.04
CA TYR A 11 -0.15 3.47 5.00
C TYR A 11 -0.88 4.77 4.66
N PHE A 12 -0.15 5.80 4.19
CA PHE A 12 -0.74 7.05 3.75
C PHE A 12 -1.66 6.84 2.54
N LEU A 13 -1.25 6.05 1.55
CA LEU A 13 -2.07 5.67 0.39
C LEU A 13 -3.36 4.97 0.81
N ILE A 14 -3.28 4.02 1.76
CA ILE A 14 -4.46 3.32 2.29
C ILE A 14 -5.39 4.31 3.02
N PHE A 15 -4.82 5.20 3.85
CA PHE A 15 -5.58 6.20 4.58
C PHE A 15 -6.32 7.17 3.64
N VAL A 16 -5.62 7.70 2.64
CA VAL A 16 -6.23 8.56 1.61
C VAL A 16 -7.29 7.80 0.82
N GLY A 17 -7.04 6.54 0.46
CA GLY A 17 -8.03 5.71 -0.22
C GLY A 17 -9.29 5.48 0.63
N MET A 18 -9.14 5.33 1.94
CA MET A 18 -10.27 5.20 2.87
C MET A 18 -11.08 6.50 2.98
N LEU A 19 -10.42 7.66 3.00
CA LEU A 19 -11.09 8.97 2.97
C LEU A 19 -11.89 9.16 1.68
N LEU A 20 -11.35 8.74 0.54
CA LEU A 20 -12.03 8.77 -0.76
C LEU A 20 -13.27 7.88 -0.78
N LEU A 21 -13.23 6.71 -0.14
CA LEU A 21 -14.41 5.85 0.02
C LEU A 21 -15.49 6.52 0.87
N LEU A 22 -15.12 7.14 1.99
CA LEU A 22 -16.05 7.88 2.85
C LEU A 22 -16.67 9.06 2.11
N LEU A 23 -15.88 9.79 1.32
CA LEU A 23 -16.39 10.85 0.45
C LEU A 23 -17.36 10.29 -0.59
N GLY A 24 -17.01 9.21 -1.29
CA GLY A 24 -17.91 8.56 -2.23
C GLY A 24 -19.25 8.16 -1.60
N LEU A 25 -19.21 7.57 -0.40
CA LEU A 25 -20.40 7.25 0.41
C LEU A 25 -21.21 8.50 0.77
N TRP A 26 -20.55 9.61 1.11
CA TRP A 26 -21.22 10.89 1.37
C TRP A 26 -21.96 11.42 0.14
N TYR A 27 -21.35 11.32 -1.06
CA TYR A 27 -22.00 11.67 -2.34
C TYR A 27 -23.12 10.68 -2.73
N THR A 28 -23.26 9.56 -2.03
CA THR A 28 -24.31 8.57 -2.27
C THR A 28 -25.63 8.95 -1.58
N ILE A 29 -25.58 9.85 -0.59
CA ILE A 29 -26.77 10.33 0.14
C ILE A 29 -27.61 11.17 -0.83
N PRO A 30 -28.88 10.82 -1.08
CA PRO A 30 -29.74 11.58 -1.97
C PRO A 30 -29.93 12.98 -1.41
N ARG A 31 -29.46 13.99 -2.16
CA ARG A 31 -29.81 15.39 -1.90
C ARG A 31 -30.96 15.76 -2.81
N SER A 32 -31.97 16.42 -2.25
CA SER A 32 -32.99 17.11 -3.02
C SER A 32 -32.31 18.19 -3.85
N VAL A 33 -32.18 17.94 -5.16
CA VAL A 33 -31.74 18.93 -6.14
C VAL A 33 -32.96 19.70 -6.60
N GLU A 34 -32.91 21.04 -6.52
CA GLU A 34 -33.96 21.89 -7.07
C GLU A 34 -34.02 21.72 -8.60
N SER A 35 -35.21 21.86 -9.19
CA SER A 35 -35.40 21.70 -10.64
C SER A 35 -34.66 22.74 -11.49
N THR A 36 -34.13 23.78 -10.85
CA THR A 36 -33.30 24.85 -11.45
C THR A 36 -31.82 24.48 -11.51
N THR A 37 -31.42 23.34 -10.95
CA THR A 37 -30.02 22.92 -10.92
C THR A 37 -29.55 22.61 -12.35
N PRO A 38 -28.45 23.22 -12.82
CA PRO A 38 -27.95 22.94 -14.16
C PRO A 38 -27.53 21.48 -14.34
N ASP A 39 -27.81 20.89 -15.51
CA ASP A 39 -27.52 19.48 -15.82
C ASP A 39 -26.04 19.11 -15.60
N HIS A 40 -25.12 20.03 -15.90
CA HIS A 40 -23.68 19.79 -15.71
C HIS A 40 -23.32 19.56 -14.23
N VAL A 41 -24.02 20.20 -13.30
CA VAL A 41 -23.82 20.02 -11.85
C VAL A 41 -24.27 18.62 -11.46
N TYR A 42 -25.42 18.17 -11.97
CA TYR A 42 -25.95 16.83 -11.72
C TYR A 42 -25.03 15.72 -12.25
N TRP A 43 -24.53 15.88 -13.48
CA TRP A 43 -23.57 14.93 -14.08
C TRP A 43 -22.25 14.88 -13.32
N THR A 44 -21.72 16.03 -12.90
CA THR A 44 -20.49 16.10 -12.11
C THR A 44 -20.66 15.37 -10.76
N TRP A 45 -21.81 15.56 -10.11
CA TRP A 45 -22.12 14.92 -8.84
C TRP A 45 -22.24 13.40 -8.97
N THR A 46 -22.92 12.94 -10.03
CA THR A 46 -23.06 11.53 -10.36
C THR A 46 -21.71 10.90 -10.70
N ALA A 47 -20.86 11.61 -11.45
CA ALA A 47 -19.51 11.17 -11.77
C ALA A 47 -18.64 11.05 -10.51
N MET A 48 -18.70 12.03 -9.59
CA MET A 48 -17.98 12.01 -8.32
C MET A 48 -18.38 10.83 -7.42
N ARG A 49 -19.68 10.49 -7.41
CA ARG A 49 -20.21 9.33 -6.66
C ARG A 49 -19.57 8.00 -7.08
N ILE A 50 -19.12 7.89 -8.33
CA ILE A 50 -18.46 6.67 -8.84
C ILE A 50 -16.94 6.81 -8.80
N ALA A 51 -16.41 7.97 -9.21
CA ALA A 51 -14.97 8.21 -9.32
C ALA A 51 -14.26 8.20 -7.95
N PHE A 52 -14.87 8.73 -6.89
CA PHE A 52 -14.25 8.74 -5.55
C PHE A 52 -14.12 7.33 -4.95
N PRO A 53 -15.14 6.46 -4.95
CA PRO A 53 -14.96 5.07 -4.52
C PRO A 53 -13.94 4.31 -5.38
N LEU A 54 -13.98 4.46 -6.70
CA LEU A 54 -13.07 3.74 -7.61
C LEU A 54 -11.61 4.12 -7.37
N SER A 55 -11.33 5.42 -7.25
CA SER A 55 -9.99 5.91 -6.92
C SER A 55 -9.56 5.47 -5.52
N GLY A 56 -10.47 5.52 -4.53
CA GLY A 56 -10.21 5.04 -3.17
C GLY A 56 -9.81 3.55 -3.12
N ILE A 57 -10.57 2.68 -3.80
CA ILE A 57 -10.26 1.24 -3.92
C ILE A 57 -8.90 1.03 -4.59
N THR A 58 -8.63 1.75 -5.67
CA THR A 58 -7.36 1.63 -6.41
C THR A 58 -6.17 2.02 -5.52
N LEU A 59 -6.29 3.11 -4.76
CA LEU A 59 -5.27 3.54 -3.80
C LEU A 59 -5.02 2.51 -2.70
N ILE A 60 -6.09 1.90 -2.15
CA ILE A 60 -5.98 0.86 -1.13
C ILE A 60 -5.28 -0.38 -1.70
N ILE A 61 -5.63 -0.81 -2.92
CA ILE A 61 -4.98 -1.95 -3.58
C ILE A 61 -3.48 -1.68 -3.76
N ILE A 62 -3.12 -0.52 -4.30
CA ILE A 62 -1.71 -0.14 -4.51
C ILE A 62 -0.95 -0.08 -3.18
N GLY A 63 -1.53 0.54 -2.16
CA GLY A 63 -0.92 0.61 -0.83
C GLY A 63 -0.72 -0.79 -0.22
N SER A 64 -1.71 -1.68 -0.37
CA SER A 64 -1.68 -3.04 0.15
C SER A 64 -0.64 -3.92 -0.56
N LEU A 65 -0.58 -3.84 -1.90
CA LEU A 65 0.43 -4.54 -2.70
C LEU A 65 1.85 -4.13 -2.32
N ASN A 66 2.08 -2.83 -2.11
CA ASN A 66 3.37 -2.32 -1.65
C ASN A 66 3.75 -2.87 -0.27
N LEU A 67 2.80 -2.93 0.68
CA LEU A 67 3.06 -3.53 2.00
C LEU A 67 3.39 -5.02 1.91
N ARG A 68 2.72 -5.76 1.01
CA ARG A 68 2.97 -7.19 0.81
C ARG A 68 4.34 -7.45 0.19
N MET A 69 4.69 -6.71 -0.86
CA MET A 69 6.03 -6.76 -1.46
C MET A 69 7.11 -6.42 -0.44
N PHE A 70 6.84 -5.44 0.43
CA PHE A 70 7.75 -5.10 1.51
C PHE A 70 8.00 -6.25 2.49
N HIS A 71 6.94 -6.97 2.88
CA HIS A 71 7.07 -8.14 3.76
C HIS A 71 7.91 -9.25 3.10
N LEU A 72 7.62 -9.57 1.84
CA LEU A 72 8.38 -10.53 1.05
C LEU A 72 9.87 -10.18 0.99
N LEU A 73 10.21 -8.92 0.67
CA LEU A 73 11.59 -8.48 0.62
C LEU A 73 12.29 -8.51 2.00
N GLN A 74 11.56 -8.23 3.08
CA GLN A 74 12.12 -8.35 4.43
C GLN A 74 12.40 -9.81 4.80
N GLU A 75 11.53 -10.74 4.42
CA GLU A 75 11.73 -12.16 4.66
C GLU A 75 12.93 -12.71 3.86
N GLU A 76 13.00 -12.40 2.57
CA GLU A 76 14.13 -12.81 1.72
C GLU A 76 15.46 -12.25 2.24
N THR A 77 15.50 -10.97 2.60
CA THR A 77 16.75 -10.37 3.13
C THR A 77 17.15 -10.96 4.48
N LEU A 78 16.20 -11.37 5.32
CA LEU A 78 16.49 -12.07 6.57
C LEU A 78 17.03 -13.47 6.30
N GLN A 79 16.44 -14.22 5.36
CA GLN A 79 16.89 -15.55 4.96
C GLN A 79 18.32 -15.50 4.38
N LEU A 80 18.58 -14.58 3.45
CA LEU A 80 19.91 -14.37 2.86
C LEU A 80 20.97 -14.04 3.94
N ARG A 81 20.62 -13.23 4.94
CA ARG A 81 21.52 -12.94 6.06
C ARG A 81 21.83 -14.19 6.90
N LYS A 82 20.83 -15.05 7.13
CA LYS A 82 21.02 -16.31 7.87
C LYS A 82 21.90 -17.28 7.08
N GLU A 83 21.66 -17.41 5.78
CA GLU A 83 22.48 -18.25 4.90
C GLU A 83 23.94 -17.78 4.87
N LEU A 84 24.17 -16.47 4.70
CA LEU A 84 25.51 -15.89 4.75
C LEU A 84 26.21 -16.12 6.10
N ALA A 85 25.48 -16.01 7.22
CA ALA A 85 26.03 -16.29 8.53
C ALA A 85 26.43 -17.77 8.69
N ALA A 86 25.57 -18.69 8.22
CA ALA A 86 25.85 -20.13 8.24
C ALA A 86 27.05 -20.49 7.35
N LEU A 87 27.13 -19.92 6.14
CA LEU A 87 28.27 -20.08 5.24
C LEU A 87 29.57 -19.56 5.87
N ARG A 88 29.53 -18.39 6.52
CA ARG A 88 30.69 -17.82 7.20
C ARG A 88 31.19 -18.74 8.31
N GLN A 89 30.26 -19.28 9.11
CA GLN A 89 30.58 -20.22 10.18
C GLN A 89 31.19 -21.53 9.66
N GLN A 90 30.66 -22.07 8.55
CA GLN A 90 31.25 -23.27 7.91
C GLN A 90 32.66 -23.04 7.37
N ILE A 91 32.94 -21.83 6.85
CA ILE A 91 34.29 -21.48 6.39
C ILE A 91 35.25 -21.38 7.58
N GLU A 92 34.81 -20.75 8.67
CA GLU A 92 35.62 -20.58 9.88
C GLU A 92 35.93 -21.93 10.56
N ASP A 93 34.97 -22.85 10.63
CA ASP A 93 35.19 -24.23 11.10
C ASP A 93 36.17 -24.99 10.20
N LYS A 94 36.07 -24.82 8.88
CA LYS A 94 36.98 -25.48 7.93
C LYS A 94 38.41 -24.94 7.99
N ASP A 95 38.61 -23.63 8.15
CA ASP A 95 39.94 -23.05 8.31
C ASP A 95 40.56 -23.38 9.68
N GLY A 96 39.74 -23.45 10.73
CA GLY A 96 40.20 -23.89 12.06
C GLY A 96 40.73 -25.33 12.08
N THR A 97 40.17 -26.22 11.26
CA THR A 97 40.65 -27.62 11.13
C THR A 97 41.91 -27.80 10.28
N ARG A 98 42.37 -26.78 9.54
CA ARG A 98 43.61 -26.86 8.73
C ARG A 98 44.88 -26.49 9.49
N HIS A 99 44.76 -25.95 10.70
CA HIS A 99 45.88 -25.52 11.53
C HIS A 99 46.19 -26.46 12.71
N VAL A 100 45.63 -27.68 12.71
CA VAL A 100 45.96 -28.78 13.63
C VAL A 100 46.52 -29.94 12.82
#